data_AF-A0A0T7G2U4-F1
#
_entry.id   AF-A0A0T7G2U4-F1
#
_cell.length_a   1.000
_cell.length_b   1.000
_cell.length_c   1.000
_cell.angle_alpha   90.00
_cell.angle_beta   90.00
_cell.angle_gamma   90.00
#
_symmetry.space_group_name_H-M   'P 1'
#
loop_
_entity.id
_entity.type
_entity.pdbx_description
1 polymer ?
#
loop_
_entity_poly.entity_id
_entity_poly.type
_entity_poly.pdbx_seq_one_letter_code
_entity_poly.pdbx_strand_id
1 'polypeptide(L)'
;MADPKQRVFLLKGYAGTGKTFLAKGITEFLAAQGRAFRLAAPTGRAAKIISEKTGREARTAHSQIYDFGDLREYTAGDDELGSETFKFYAKIRSNQDQANAVYIVDEASLLSDVYSESEFFRSGTGYLLHDLISYVGFNHGETDRKIIFVGDPAQLPPVGMYTSPALDAEYLRQHFGLKAVGYELKDVLRQKADSGVIRNVMPLRESLSAGSFSSLGFVFDDDVQRLRADDILPLYMSSRTESGPMASIVIARSNSEAADLNRSIRGALFPGR
;
A
#
# COMPACT_ATOMS: atom_id res chain seq x y z
N MET A 1 -3.65 22.74 9.06
CA MET A 1 -5.00 22.45 8.53
C MET A 1 -5.83 23.69 8.20
N ALA A 2 -5.32 24.92 8.44
CA ALA A 2 -6.09 26.16 8.25
C ALA A 2 -6.12 26.70 6.81
N ASP A 3 -5.19 26.30 5.94
CA ASP A 3 -5.17 26.76 4.54
C ASP A 3 -6.18 25.95 3.69
N PRO A 4 -7.23 26.57 3.13
CA PRO A 4 -8.18 25.91 2.24
C PRO A 4 -7.57 25.52 0.89
N LYS A 5 -6.44 26.12 0.49
CA LYS A 5 -5.72 25.77 -0.75
C LYS A 5 -4.83 24.54 -0.57
N GLN A 6 -4.51 24.18 0.67
CA GLN A 6 -3.71 22.99 0.99
C GLN A 6 -4.64 21.79 1.21
N ARG A 7 -4.85 21.03 0.14
CA ARG A 7 -5.74 19.85 0.09
C ARG A 7 -5.02 18.53 0.36
N VAL A 8 -3.75 18.46 -0.01
CA VAL A 8 -2.96 17.21 0.04
C VAL A 8 -1.75 17.39 0.93
N PHE A 9 -1.55 16.42 1.83
CA PHE A 9 -0.32 16.28 2.61
C PHE A 9 0.32 14.91 2.38
N LEU A 10 1.64 14.86 2.25
CA LEU A 10 2.41 13.64 2.06
C LEU A 10 3.24 13.38 3.32
N LEU A 11 2.92 12.33 4.06
CA LEU A 11 3.72 11.84 5.17
C LEU A 11 4.57 10.67 4.68
N LYS A 12 5.83 10.98 4.34
CA LYS A 12 6.80 10.01 3.85
C LYS A 12 7.71 9.53 4.97
N GLY A 13 8.39 8.44 4.73
CA GLY A 13 9.50 7.98 5.56
C GLY A 13 9.68 6.49 5.42
N TYR A 14 10.85 5.99 5.77
CA TYR A 14 11.13 4.57 5.57
C TYR A 14 10.42 3.65 6.58
N ALA A 15 10.48 2.34 6.33
CA ALA A 15 10.01 1.35 7.29
C ALA A 15 10.69 1.55 8.66
N GLY A 16 9.87 1.66 9.72
CA GLY A 16 10.34 1.86 11.09
C GLY A 16 10.43 3.31 11.56
N THR A 17 10.10 4.32 10.74
CA THR A 17 10.18 5.74 11.14
C THR A 17 8.97 6.27 11.92
N GLY A 18 8.04 5.41 12.31
CA GLY A 18 6.87 5.80 13.11
C GLY A 18 5.69 6.39 12.32
N LYS A 19 5.66 6.27 10.98
CA LYS A 19 4.53 6.74 10.15
C LYS A 19 3.14 6.34 10.68
N THR A 20 2.93 5.05 10.96
CA THR A 20 1.63 4.58 11.46
C THR A 20 1.32 5.08 12.88
N PHE A 21 2.34 5.34 13.70
CA PHE A 21 2.17 5.95 15.02
C PHE A 21 1.71 7.41 14.88
N LEU A 22 2.29 8.17 13.96
CA LEU A 22 1.80 9.52 13.64
C LEU A 22 0.39 9.50 13.04
N ALA A 23 0.09 8.54 12.16
CA ALA A 23 -1.26 8.38 11.62
C ALA A 23 -2.29 8.17 12.75
N LYS A 24 -1.97 7.34 13.75
CA LYS A 24 -2.79 7.19 14.97
C LYS A 24 -2.98 8.53 15.69
N GLY A 25 -1.89 9.24 16.00
CA GLY A 25 -1.98 10.55 16.67
C GLY A 25 -2.84 11.56 15.90
N ILE A 26 -2.75 11.56 14.56
CA ILE A 26 -3.61 12.39 13.70
C ILE A 26 -5.08 12.00 13.84
N THR A 27 -5.42 10.70 13.83
CA THR A 27 -6.81 10.25 14.01
C THR A 27 -7.37 10.60 15.39
N GLU A 28 -6.55 10.51 16.44
CA GLU A 28 -6.94 10.89 17.81
C GLU A 28 -7.17 12.39 17.93
N PHE A 29 -6.28 13.20 17.35
CA PHE A 29 -6.44 14.64 17.27
C PHE A 29 -7.72 15.04 16.51
N LEU A 30 -7.98 14.44 15.35
CA LEU A 30 -9.19 14.73 14.56
C LEU A 30 -10.46 14.35 15.32
N ALA A 31 -10.46 13.20 16.00
CA ALA A 31 -11.56 12.78 16.84
C ALA A 31 -11.81 13.77 18.00
N ALA A 32 -10.75 14.23 18.68
CA ALA A 32 -10.85 15.21 19.76
C ALA A 32 -11.39 16.57 19.28
N GLN A 33 -11.15 16.93 18.01
CA GLN A 33 -11.70 18.13 17.37
C GLN A 33 -13.11 17.93 16.78
N GLY A 34 -13.68 16.73 16.87
CA GLY A 34 -14.97 16.41 16.24
C GLY A 34 -14.95 16.45 14.71
N ARG A 35 -13.76 16.40 14.08
CA ARG A 35 -13.60 16.43 12.62
C ARG A 35 -13.68 15.01 12.07
N ALA A 36 -14.61 14.75 11.16
CA ALA A 36 -14.74 13.43 10.55
C ALA A 36 -13.48 13.05 9.76
N PHE A 37 -13.17 11.75 9.76
CA PHE A 37 -12.07 11.19 8.98
C PHE A 37 -12.40 9.79 8.47
N ARG A 38 -11.67 9.38 7.43
CA ARG A 38 -11.71 8.02 6.86
C ARG A 38 -10.30 7.48 6.76
N LEU A 39 -10.11 6.23 7.19
CA LEU A 39 -8.87 5.50 6.99
C LEU A 39 -9.03 4.56 5.79
N ALA A 40 -8.08 4.62 4.87
CA ALA A 40 -8.02 3.72 3.73
C ALA A 40 -6.61 3.13 3.57
N ALA A 41 -6.53 1.99 2.90
CA ALA A 41 -5.27 1.43 2.44
C ALA A 41 -5.46 0.67 1.11
N PRO A 42 -4.43 0.44 0.29
CA PRO A 42 -4.58 -0.25 -0.99
C PRO A 42 -4.98 -1.73 -0.86
N THR A 43 -4.55 -2.41 0.21
CA THR A 43 -4.80 -3.85 0.42
C THR A 43 -5.57 -4.13 1.69
N GLY A 44 -6.31 -5.24 1.73
CA GLY A 44 -7.08 -5.66 2.91
C GLY A 44 -6.21 -5.90 4.14
N ARG A 45 -5.00 -6.44 3.96
CA ARG A 45 -4.03 -6.63 5.05
C ARG A 45 -3.56 -5.28 5.62
N ALA A 46 -3.22 -4.31 4.76
CA ALA A 46 -2.82 -2.98 5.22
C ALA A 46 -3.98 -2.28 5.96
N ALA A 47 -5.20 -2.36 5.44
CA ALA A 47 -6.40 -1.81 6.09
C ALA A 47 -6.63 -2.44 7.47
N LYS A 48 -6.48 -3.76 7.60
CA LYS A 48 -6.56 -4.47 8.89
C LYS A 48 -5.50 -3.97 9.88
N ILE A 49 -4.24 -3.89 9.45
CA ILE A 49 -3.12 -3.47 10.32
C ILE A 49 -3.32 -2.03 10.83
N ILE A 50 -3.67 -1.08 9.96
CA ILE A 50 -3.91 0.29 10.41
C ILE A 50 -5.16 0.38 11.31
N SER A 51 -6.18 -0.44 11.05
CA SER A 51 -7.36 -0.50 11.93
C SER A 51 -6.99 -0.93 13.34
N GLU A 52 -6.20 -2.00 13.46
CA GLU A 52 -5.71 -2.52 14.74
C GLU A 52 -4.84 -1.49 15.48
N LYS A 53 -3.94 -0.81 14.78
CA LYS A 53 -3.03 0.17 15.39
C LYS A 53 -3.74 1.44 15.84
N THR A 54 -4.72 1.91 15.06
CA THR A 54 -5.44 3.16 15.34
C THR A 54 -6.67 2.96 16.24
N GLY A 55 -7.18 1.73 16.34
CA GLY A 55 -8.45 1.44 17.00
C GLY A 55 -9.67 2.02 16.26
N ARG A 56 -9.51 2.35 14.97
CA ARG A 56 -10.53 2.96 14.12
C ARG A 56 -10.73 2.09 12.88
N GLU A 57 -11.95 2.06 12.35
CA GLU A 57 -12.23 1.30 11.14
C GLU A 57 -11.46 1.87 9.95
N ALA A 58 -10.72 1.01 9.24
CA ALA A 58 -10.13 1.32 7.95
C ALA A 58 -10.60 0.32 6.88
N ARG A 59 -10.76 0.83 5.67
CA ARG A 59 -11.23 0.06 4.51
C ARG A 59 -10.17 0.00 3.43
N THR A 60 -10.34 -0.90 2.46
CA THR A 60 -9.54 -0.78 1.24
C THR A 60 -9.97 0.47 0.46
N ALA A 61 -9.05 1.11 -0.26
CA ALA A 61 -9.38 2.24 -1.13
C ALA A 61 -10.55 1.88 -2.08
N HIS A 62 -10.51 0.67 -2.64
CA HIS A 62 -11.58 0.13 -3.46
C HIS A 62 -12.94 0.10 -2.73
N SER A 63 -13.02 -0.55 -1.56
CA SER A 63 -14.28 -0.65 -0.79
C SER A 63 -14.77 0.68 -0.22
N GLN A 64 -13.88 1.65 -0.06
CA GLN A 64 -14.22 3.01 0.35
C GLN A 64 -14.94 3.76 -0.79
N ILE A 65 -14.41 3.69 -2.01
CA ILE A 65 -14.82 4.59 -3.11
C ILE A 65 -15.78 3.95 -4.12
N TYR A 66 -15.82 2.63 -4.28
CA TYR A 66 -16.65 1.96 -5.28
C TYR A 66 -17.91 1.31 -4.72
N ASP A 67 -18.99 1.37 -5.50
CA ASP A 67 -20.27 0.75 -5.17
C ASP A 67 -20.34 -0.69 -5.69
N PHE A 68 -19.90 -1.63 -4.86
CA PHE A 68 -20.01 -3.06 -5.16
C PHE A 68 -21.44 -3.62 -4.93
N GLY A 69 -22.38 -2.81 -4.41
CA GLY A 69 -23.78 -3.21 -4.24
C GLY A 69 -24.65 -2.93 -5.47
N ASP A 70 -24.22 -1.98 -6.32
CA ASP A 70 -24.86 -1.63 -7.60
C ASP A 70 -23.89 -1.94 -8.76
N LEU A 71 -23.69 -3.24 -9.00
CA LEU A 71 -22.90 -3.70 -10.14
C LEU A 71 -23.73 -3.57 -11.42
N ARG A 72 -23.17 -2.88 -12.39
CA ARG A 72 -23.82 -2.65 -13.68
C ARG A 72 -23.15 -3.50 -14.74
N GLU A 73 -23.98 -4.17 -15.51
CA GLU A 73 -23.56 -4.97 -16.65
C GLU A 73 -23.41 -4.07 -17.87
N TYR A 74 -22.35 -4.29 -18.64
CA TYR A 74 -22.22 -3.74 -19.97
C TYR A 74 -21.52 -4.74 -20.89
N THR A 75 -21.90 -4.71 -22.16
CA THR A 75 -21.22 -5.48 -23.20
C THR A 75 -20.00 -4.68 -23.64
N ALA A 76 -18.81 -5.26 -23.44
CA ALA A 76 -17.59 -4.76 -24.07
C ALA A 76 -17.40 -5.54 -25.37
N GLY A 77 -17.59 -4.87 -26.52
CA GLY A 77 -17.30 -5.42 -27.84
C GLY A 77 -16.05 -4.77 -28.42
N ASP A 78 -15.03 -5.58 -28.70
CA ASP A 78 -14.31 -5.67 -29.98
C ASP A 78 -13.00 -6.43 -29.79
N ASP A 79 -13.00 -7.69 -30.21
CA ASP A 79 -11.85 -8.35 -30.84
C ASP A 79 -12.43 -9.05 -32.08
N GLU A 80 -11.66 -9.14 -33.17
CA GLU A 80 -12.02 -9.67 -34.50
C GLU A 80 -12.63 -11.10 -34.52
N LEU A 81 -12.89 -11.71 -33.37
CA LEU A 81 -13.45 -13.04 -33.16
C LEU A 81 -14.92 -13.08 -32.66
N GLY A 82 -15.59 -11.94 -32.44
CA GLY A 82 -17.05 -11.90 -32.24
C GLY A 82 -17.59 -12.58 -30.97
N SER A 83 -16.80 -12.72 -29.90
CA SER A 83 -17.32 -13.15 -28.59
C SER A 83 -17.71 -11.95 -27.73
N GLU A 84 -19.01 -11.75 -27.50
CA GLU A 84 -19.52 -10.81 -26.52
C GLU A 84 -19.04 -11.22 -25.12
N THR A 85 -18.25 -10.37 -24.46
CA THR A 85 -17.86 -10.61 -23.06
C THR A 85 -18.68 -9.70 -22.15
N PHE A 86 -19.47 -10.32 -21.28
CA PHE A 86 -20.20 -9.61 -20.24
C PHE A 86 -19.23 -9.12 -19.16
N LYS A 87 -19.25 -7.82 -18.90
CA LYS A 87 -18.42 -7.20 -17.88
C LYS A 87 -19.29 -6.51 -16.84
N PHE A 88 -18.91 -6.67 -15.57
CA PHE A 88 -19.47 -5.92 -14.46
C PHE A 88 -18.60 -4.70 -14.18
N TYR A 89 -19.23 -3.55 -14.00
CA TYR A 89 -18.54 -2.37 -13.47
C TYR A 89 -19.15 -1.88 -12.16
N ALA A 90 -18.27 -1.62 -11.19
CA ALA A 90 -18.62 -0.93 -9.95
C ALA A 90 -18.38 0.57 -10.14
N LYS A 91 -19.44 1.37 -10.09
CA LYS A 91 -19.32 2.84 -10.20
C LYS A 91 -18.64 3.45 -8.98
N ILE A 92 -18.08 4.65 -9.14
CA ILE A 92 -17.64 5.46 -8.00
C ILE A 92 -18.87 5.88 -7.20
N ARG A 93 -18.83 5.74 -5.87
CA ARG A 93 -19.90 6.17 -4.97
C ARG A 93 -19.99 7.69 -4.94
N SER A 94 -21.21 8.20 -4.72
CA SER A 94 -21.37 9.60 -4.31
C SER A 94 -20.82 9.77 -2.90
N ASN A 95 -19.97 10.78 -2.70
CA ASN A 95 -19.30 11.00 -1.42
C ASN A 95 -20.19 11.78 -0.45
N GLN A 96 -20.82 11.04 0.47
CA GLN A 96 -21.71 11.54 1.52
C GLN A 96 -20.98 11.95 2.82
N ASP A 97 -19.64 11.92 2.85
CA ASP A 97 -18.89 12.32 4.05
C ASP A 97 -18.99 13.83 4.30
N GLN A 98 -18.70 14.26 5.52
CA GLN A 98 -18.73 15.68 5.88
C GLN A 98 -17.86 16.53 4.95
N ALA A 99 -18.29 17.77 4.71
CA ALA A 99 -17.61 18.70 3.83
C ALA A 99 -16.18 19.03 4.30
N ASN A 100 -15.83 18.85 5.58
CA ASN A 100 -14.49 19.06 6.11
C ASN A 100 -13.73 17.75 6.40
N ALA A 101 -14.21 16.60 5.95
CA ALA A 101 -13.62 15.30 6.30
C ALA A 101 -12.16 15.15 5.85
N VAL A 102 -11.37 14.39 6.60
CA VAL A 102 -9.97 14.08 6.29
C VAL A 102 -9.81 12.61 5.90
N TYR A 103 -9.26 12.35 4.72
CA TYR A 103 -8.92 11.02 4.26
C TYR A 103 -7.46 10.73 4.59
N ILE A 104 -7.19 9.63 5.26
CA ILE A 104 -5.84 9.18 5.61
C ILE A 104 -5.63 7.86 4.90
N VAL A 105 -4.67 7.83 3.97
CA VAL A 105 -4.41 6.65 3.14
C VAL A 105 -3.04 6.09 3.47
N ASP A 106 -3.00 4.95 4.14
CA ASP A 106 -1.76 4.26 4.52
C ASP A 106 -1.27 3.35 3.41
N GLU A 107 0.03 3.05 3.39
CA GLU A 107 0.69 2.32 2.29
C GLU A 107 0.39 2.96 0.91
N ALA A 108 0.28 4.29 0.85
CA ALA A 108 -0.04 5.05 -0.36
C ALA A 108 0.98 4.83 -1.49
N SER A 109 2.18 4.35 -1.15
CA SER A 109 3.19 3.84 -2.09
C SER A 109 2.60 2.89 -3.14
N LEU A 110 1.58 2.10 -2.78
CA LEU A 110 0.96 1.08 -3.64
C LEU A 110 -0.29 1.57 -4.41
N LEU A 111 -0.70 2.83 -4.27
CA LEU A 111 -1.79 3.38 -5.08
C LEU A 111 -1.31 3.62 -6.51
N SER A 112 -1.83 2.85 -7.47
CA SER A 112 -1.53 3.01 -8.89
C SER A 112 -2.41 4.08 -9.54
N ASP A 113 -1.84 4.70 -10.57
CA ASP A 113 -2.59 5.48 -11.56
C ASP A 113 -2.38 4.89 -12.97
N VAL A 114 -2.41 3.56 -13.02
CA VAL A 114 -2.35 2.75 -14.25
C VAL A 114 -3.69 2.06 -14.43
N TYR A 115 -4.17 2.01 -15.67
CA TYR A 115 -5.41 1.32 -16.00
C TYR A 115 -5.36 -0.14 -15.55
N SER A 116 -6.33 -0.54 -14.75
CA SER A 116 -6.49 -1.90 -14.29
C SER A 116 -7.93 -2.35 -14.48
N GLU A 117 -8.08 -3.47 -15.18
CA GLU A 117 -9.35 -4.14 -15.42
C GLU A 117 -9.11 -5.65 -15.35
N SER A 118 -10.02 -6.35 -14.67
CA SER A 118 -10.08 -7.81 -14.71
C SER A 118 -10.98 -8.25 -15.86
N GLU A 119 -10.78 -9.47 -16.36
CA GLU A 119 -11.51 -10.04 -17.52
C GLU A 119 -13.02 -9.77 -17.49
N PHE A 120 -13.66 -9.93 -16.32
CA PHE A 120 -15.09 -9.73 -16.13
C PHE A 120 -15.47 -8.54 -15.23
N PHE A 121 -14.48 -7.76 -14.75
CA PHE A 121 -14.74 -6.78 -13.71
C PHE A 121 -13.87 -5.52 -13.82
N ARG A 122 -14.50 -4.34 -13.76
CA ARG A 122 -13.83 -3.03 -13.68
C ARG A 122 -14.37 -2.20 -12.51
N SER A 123 -13.46 -1.53 -11.79
CA SER A 123 -13.86 -0.51 -10.80
C SER A 123 -13.68 0.88 -11.39
N GLY A 124 -14.72 1.72 -11.28
CA GLY A 124 -14.73 3.11 -11.74
C GLY A 124 -14.17 3.31 -13.14
N THR A 125 -13.17 4.17 -13.26
CA THR A 125 -12.48 4.47 -14.53
C THR A 125 -11.38 3.47 -14.86
N GLY A 126 -11.04 2.56 -13.93
CA GLY A 126 -9.88 1.68 -14.01
C GLY A 126 -8.59 2.29 -13.43
N TYR A 127 -8.62 3.55 -12.98
CA TYR A 127 -7.48 4.25 -12.39
C TYR A 127 -7.75 4.55 -10.92
N LEU A 128 -7.16 3.77 -10.01
CA LEU A 128 -7.50 3.82 -8.58
C LEU A 128 -7.18 5.18 -7.94
N LEU A 129 -6.00 5.76 -8.21
CA LEU A 129 -5.63 7.07 -7.66
C LEU A 129 -6.54 8.17 -8.21
N HIS A 130 -6.78 8.18 -9.53
CA HIS A 130 -7.71 9.10 -10.17
C HIS A 130 -9.11 9.04 -9.57
N ASP A 131 -9.65 7.84 -9.40
CA ASP A 131 -10.98 7.61 -8.84
C ASP A 131 -11.05 8.04 -7.37
N LEU A 132 -9.99 7.80 -6.59
CA LEU A 132 -9.90 8.24 -5.20
C LEU A 132 -9.93 9.77 -5.11
N ILE A 133 -9.14 10.47 -5.92
CA ILE A 133 -9.10 11.94 -5.94
C ILE A 133 -10.45 12.50 -6.37
N SER A 134 -11.07 11.89 -7.39
CA SER A 134 -12.40 12.26 -7.87
C SER A 134 -13.48 12.05 -6.79
N TYR A 135 -13.43 10.91 -6.10
CA TYR A 135 -14.33 10.60 -5.00
C TYR A 135 -14.21 11.60 -3.84
N VAL A 136 -12.99 11.98 -3.44
CA VAL A 136 -12.80 12.98 -2.37
C VAL A 136 -13.43 14.32 -2.78
N GLY A 137 -13.31 14.69 -4.06
CA GLY A 137 -14.07 15.78 -4.66
C GLY A 137 -13.52 17.17 -4.32
N PHE A 138 -12.32 17.48 -4.80
CA PHE A 138 -11.67 18.79 -4.59
C PHE A 138 -12.18 19.90 -5.51
N ASN A 139 -12.88 19.57 -6.59
CA ASN A 139 -13.17 20.47 -7.70
C ASN A 139 -14.39 21.38 -7.49
N HIS A 140 -15.23 21.11 -6.49
CA HIS A 140 -16.53 21.77 -6.37
C HIS A 140 -16.58 23.00 -5.47
N GLY A 141 -15.47 23.45 -4.86
CA GLY A 141 -15.43 24.64 -3.99
C GLY A 141 -16.26 24.55 -2.70
N GLU A 142 -17.16 23.57 -2.61
CA GLU A 142 -18.13 23.35 -1.53
C GLU A 142 -17.56 22.55 -0.35
N THR A 143 -16.36 21.98 -0.48
CA THR A 143 -15.77 21.12 0.56
C THR A 143 -14.44 21.67 1.06
N ASP A 144 -14.21 21.57 2.38
CA ASP A 144 -12.88 21.60 2.99
C ASP A 144 -12.27 20.20 3.17
N ARG A 145 -12.59 19.24 2.29
CA ARG A 145 -12.02 17.89 2.39
C ARG A 145 -10.51 17.94 2.14
N LYS A 146 -9.78 17.07 2.83
CA LYS A 146 -8.32 16.96 2.74
C LYS A 146 -7.90 15.50 2.67
N ILE A 147 -6.75 15.24 2.06
CA ILE A 147 -6.14 13.90 2.01
C ILE A 147 -4.73 13.92 2.56
N ILE A 148 -4.39 12.90 3.34
CA ILE A 148 -3.08 12.62 3.89
C ILE A 148 -2.63 11.28 3.31
N PHE A 149 -1.67 11.31 2.39
CA PHE A 149 -1.03 10.11 1.89
C PHE A 149 0.13 9.74 2.82
N VAL A 150 0.12 8.53 3.34
CA VAL A 150 1.16 7.99 4.22
C VAL A 150 1.82 6.82 3.53
N GLY A 151 3.14 6.81 3.40
CA GLY A 151 3.83 5.71 2.73
C GLY A 151 5.35 5.77 2.77
N ASP A 152 5.96 4.70 2.27
CA ASP A 152 7.41 4.56 2.18
C ASP A 152 7.87 4.80 0.73
N PRO A 153 8.68 5.84 0.46
CA PRO A 153 9.14 6.14 -0.90
C PRO A 153 10.15 5.12 -1.44
N ALA A 154 10.77 4.30 -0.59
CA ALA A 154 11.69 3.23 -1.00
C ALA A 154 11.01 1.85 -1.11
N GLN A 155 9.70 1.77 -0.90
CA GLN A 155 8.95 0.55 -1.20
C GLN A 155 8.83 0.37 -2.72
N LEU A 156 8.56 -0.87 -3.14
CA LEU A 156 8.24 -1.15 -4.54
C LEU A 156 7.10 -0.24 -5.01
N PRO A 157 7.25 0.40 -6.19
CA PRO A 157 6.17 1.18 -6.79
C PRO A 157 4.97 0.26 -7.11
N PRO A 158 3.80 0.84 -7.41
CA PRO A 158 2.66 0.07 -7.87
C PRO A 158 3.01 -0.75 -9.11
N VAL A 159 2.35 -1.89 -9.30
CA VAL A 159 2.60 -2.77 -10.45
C VAL A 159 2.39 -2.00 -11.75
N GLY A 160 3.36 -2.07 -12.66
CA GLY A 160 3.33 -1.34 -13.93
C GLY A 160 3.85 0.11 -13.85
N MET A 161 4.37 0.55 -12.70
CA MET A 161 4.92 1.90 -12.51
C MET A 161 6.37 1.86 -12.04
N TYR A 162 7.10 2.95 -12.34
CA TYR A 162 8.48 3.15 -11.86
C TYR A 162 8.54 4.04 -10.60
N THR A 163 7.48 4.79 -10.33
CA THR A 163 7.36 5.71 -9.19
C THR A 163 6.00 5.51 -8.50
N SER A 164 5.88 6.01 -7.27
CA SER A 164 4.59 6.03 -6.58
C SER A 164 3.88 7.39 -6.82
N PRO A 165 2.82 7.42 -7.63
CA PRO A 165 2.16 8.68 -8.01
C PRO A 165 1.50 9.39 -6.82
N ALA A 166 0.96 8.64 -5.86
CA ALA A 166 0.31 9.21 -4.68
C ALA A 166 1.30 9.84 -3.68
N LEU A 167 2.59 9.47 -3.75
CA LEU A 167 3.65 10.06 -2.95
C LEU A 167 4.50 11.07 -3.74
N ASP A 168 4.15 11.37 -4.99
CA ASP A 168 4.88 12.33 -5.83
C ASP A 168 4.10 13.65 -5.95
N ALA A 169 4.65 14.70 -5.33
CA ALA A 169 4.02 16.01 -5.31
C ALA A 169 3.94 16.65 -6.72
N GLU A 170 4.92 16.35 -7.58
CA GLU A 170 4.95 16.88 -8.94
C GLU A 170 3.96 16.12 -9.81
N TYR A 171 3.88 14.80 -9.67
CA TYR A 171 2.86 13.98 -10.32
C TYR A 171 1.45 14.49 -9.99
N LEU A 172 1.17 14.71 -8.69
CA LEU A 172 -0.13 15.20 -8.22
C LEU A 172 -0.47 16.59 -8.77
N ARG A 173 0.54 17.46 -8.90
CA ARG A 173 0.38 18.79 -9.48
C ARG A 173 0.07 18.72 -10.97
N GLN A 174 0.81 17.91 -11.73
CA GLN A 174 0.68 17.83 -13.19
C GLN A 174 -0.61 17.13 -13.63
N HIS A 175 -0.98 16.03 -12.96
CA HIS A 175 -2.08 15.17 -13.40
C HIS A 175 -3.42 15.56 -12.77
N PHE A 176 -3.40 16.12 -11.55
CA PHE A 176 -4.62 16.45 -10.81
C PHE A 176 -4.74 17.94 -10.45
N GLY A 177 -3.75 18.78 -10.78
CA GLY A 177 -3.74 20.18 -10.37
C GLY A 177 -3.61 20.38 -8.85
N LEU A 178 -3.23 19.33 -8.10
CA LEU A 178 -3.21 19.34 -6.65
C LEU A 178 -1.82 19.70 -6.13
N LYS A 179 -1.73 20.82 -5.40
CA LYS A 179 -0.51 21.16 -4.66
C LYS A 179 -0.43 20.32 -3.39
N ALA A 180 0.60 19.47 -3.32
CA ALA A 180 0.89 18.66 -2.17
C ALA A 180 2.06 19.26 -1.37
N VAL A 181 1.94 19.25 -0.04
CA VAL A 181 3.06 19.55 0.87
C VAL A 181 3.47 18.25 1.52
N GLY A 182 4.77 17.97 1.56
CA GLY A 182 5.29 16.73 2.13
C GLY A 182 6.23 16.95 3.29
N TYR A 183 6.29 15.97 4.17
CA TYR A 183 7.36 15.82 5.15
C TYR A 183 7.84 14.38 5.15
N GLU A 184 9.14 14.17 5.27
CA GLU A 184 9.76 12.85 5.31
C GLU A 184 10.38 12.61 6.69
N LEU A 185 9.90 11.57 7.37
CA LEU A 185 10.47 11.08 8.61
C LEU A 185 11.78 10.36 8.32
N LYS A 186 12.89 10.88 8.85
CA LYS A 186 14.24 10.36 8.62
C LYS A 186 14.69 9.39 9.72
N ASP A 187 14.22 9.61 10.95
CA ASP A 187 14.69 8.85 12.11
C ASP A 187 13.98 7.50 12.21
N VAL A 188 14.77 6.42 12.23
CA VAL A 188 14.25 5.05 12.40
C VAL A 188 14.15 4.75 13.89
N LEU A 189 12.93 4.68 14.40
CA LEU A 189 12.62 4.50 15.82
C LEU A 189 12.52 3.02 16.24
N ARG A 190 13.20 2.10 15.53
CA ARG A 190 13.16 0.67 15.90
C ARG A 190 14.10 0.40 17.07
N GLN A 191 13.59 -0.36 18.05
CA GLN A 191 14.32 -0.80 19.25
C GLN A 191 15.58 -1.64 18.98
N LYS A 192 15.80 -2.08 17.73
CA LYS A 192 17.03 -2.76 17.28
C LYS A 192 17.73 -1.93 16.18
N ALA A 193 18.17 -0.72 16.52
CA ALA A 193 18.95 0.10 15.59
C ALA A 193 20.21 -0.63 15.08
N ASP A 194 20.76 -1.54 15.89
CA ASP A 194 21.96 -2.32 15.58
C ASP A 194 21.69 -3.71 14.96
N SER A 195 20.47 -4.02 14.53
CA SER A 195 20.21 -5.32 13.90
C SER A 195 20.97 -5.47 12.58
N GLY A 196 21.42 -6.68 12.23
CA GLY A 196 22.04 -6.96 10.92
C GLY A 196 21.10 -6.60 9.77
N VAL A 197 19.78 -6.77 9.94
CA VAL A 197 18.80 -6.31 8.95
C VAL A 197 18.91 -4.79 8.70
N ILE A 198 19.00 -3.96 9.74
CA ILE A 198 19.12 -2.51 9.59
C ILE A 198 20.47 -2.13 8.96
N ARG A 199 21.57 -2.78 9.38
CA ARG A 199 22.90 -2.58 8.78
C ARG A 199 22.93 -2.85 7.28
N ASN A 200 22.16 -3.82 6.80
CA ASN A 200 22.02 -4.10 5.36
C ASN A 200 21.08 -3.12 4.64
N VAL A 201 20.05 -2.62 5.32
CA VAL A 201 19.03 -1.74 4.71
C VAL A 201 19.52 -0.30 4.58
N MET A 202 20.34 0.22 5.50
CA MET A 202 20.78 1.62 5.47
C MET A 202 21.58 1.98 4.20
N PRO A 203 22.60 1.22 3.78
CA PRO A 203 23.32 1.49 2.53
C PRO A 203 22.41 1.44 1.30
N LEU A 204 21.43 0.52 1.28
CA LEU A 204 20.46 0.43 0.18
C LEU A 204 19.60 1.70 0.08
N ARG A 205 19.18 2.25 1.23
CA ARG A 205 18.42 3.50 1.27
C ARG A 205 19.25 4.69 0.80
N GLU A 206 20.51 4.77 1.24
CA GLU A 206 21.44 5.82 0.80
C GLU A 206 21.68 5.76 -0.71
N SER A 207 21.92 4.57 -1.26
CA SER A 207 22.04 4.34 -2.70
C SER A 207 20.78 4.74 -3.47
N LEU A 208 19.59 4.37 -2.97
CA LEU A 208 18.31 4.78 -3.58
C LEU A 208 18.12 6.30 -3.57
N SER A 209 18.42 6.96 -2.44
CA SER A 209 18.31 8.41 -2.32
C SER A 209 19.33 9.17 -3.16
N ALA A 210 20.53 8.61 -3.34
CA ALA A 210 21.60 9.21 -4.15
C ALA A 210 21.49 8.89 -5.65
N GLY A 211 20.62 7.95 -6.05
CA GLY A 211 20.55 7.45 -7.42
C GLY A 211 21.81 6.73 -7.88
N SER A 212 22.62 6.20 -6.94
CA SER A 212 23.91 5.56 -7.21
C SER A 212 23.90 4.10 -6.77
N PHE A 213 24.00 3.20 -7.74
CA PHE A 213 23.83 1.76 -7.57
C PHE A 213 25.13 0.98 -7.83
N SER A 214 26.24 1.41 -7.25
CA SER A 214 27.57 0.91 -7.56
C SER A 214 27.82 -0.55 -7.16
N SER A 215 27.18 -1.05 -6.09
CA SER A 215 27.35 -2.43 -5.62
C SER A 215 26.25 -2.85 -4.65
N LEU A 216 25.83 -4.12 -4.73
CA LEU A 216 24.95 -4.76 -3.75
C LEU A 216 25.79 -5.68 -2.85
N GLY A 217 26.03 -5.26 -1.61
CA GLY A 217 26.74 -6.04 -0.60
C GLY A 217 25.84 -6.39 0.57
N PHE A 218 26.05 -7.57 1.15
CA PHE A 218 25.36 -7.99 2.38
C PHE A 218 26.37 -8.28 3.48
N VAL A 219 26.08 -7.77 4.67
CA VAL A 219 26.74 -8.14 5.92
C VAL A 219 25.94 -9.27 6.54
N PHE A 220 26.58 -10.42 6.69
CA PHE A 220 25.99 -11.58 7.34
C PHE A 220 26.43 -11.63 8.81
N ASP A 221 25.50 -11.89 9.71
CA ASP A 221 25.69 -11.95 11.16
C ASP A 221 24.61 -12.88 11.78
N ASP A 222 24.53 -12.96 13.10
CA ASP A 222 23.60 -13.86 13.81
C ASP A 222 22.13 -13.74 13.33
N ASP A 223 21.66 -12.52 13.05
CA ASP A 223 20.28 -12.24 12.60
C ASP A 223 20.10 -12.14 11.07
N VAL A 224 21.19 -12.23 10.28
CA VAL A 224 21.15 -12.25 8.81
C VAL A 224 22.13 -13.30 8.30
N GLN A 225 21.63 -14.47 7.95
CA GLN A 225 22.45 -15.61 7.54
C GLN A 225 22.27 -15.92 6.06
N ARG A 226 23.36 -16.35 5.40
CA ARG A 226 23.30 -16.86 4.04
C ARG A 226 22.99 -18.35 4.06
N LEU A 227 21.88 -18.72 3.44
CA LEU A 227 21.44 -20.12 3.37
C LEU A 227 21.61 -20.67 1.95
N ARG A 228 21.82 -21.98 1.84
CA ARG A 228 21.67 -22.68 0.56
C ARG A 228 20.19 -23.02 0.36
N ALA A 229 19.80 -23.26 -0.89
CA ALA A 229 18.41 -23.59 -1.23
C ALA A 229 17.90 -24.82 -0.46
N ASP A 230 18.75 -25.85 -0.32
CA ASP A 230 18.41 -27.11 0.37
C ASP A 230 18.20 -26.94 1.88
N ASP A 231 18.74 -25.87 2.47
CA ASP A 231 18.63 -25.59 3.91
C ASP A 231 17.31 -24.89 4.28
N ILE A 232 16.58 -24.34 3.29
CA ILE A 232 15.36 -23.56 3.52
C ILE A 232 14.27 -24.40 4.18
N LEU A 233 14.01 -25.61 3.65
CA LEU A 233 12.93 -26.47 4.15
C LEU A 233 13.22 -26.99 5.57
N PRO A 234 14.39 -27.57 5.88
CA PRO A 234 14.74 -27.96 7.24
C PRO A 234 14.65 -26.80 8.23
N LEU A 235 15.18 -25.63 7.88
CA LEU A 235 15.14 -24.45 8.75
C LEU A 235 13.70 -23.99 9.00
N TYR A 236 12.87 -23.92 7.96
CA TYR A 236 11.47 -23.55 8.10
C TYR A 236 10.71 -24.51 9.04
N MET A 237 10.95 -25.82 8.91
CA MET A 237 10.32 -26.83 9.78
C MET A 237 10.77 -26.75 11.23
N SER A 238 12.08 -26.52 11.46
CA SER A 238 12.62 -26.33 12.82
C SER A 238 11.99 -25.11 13.51
N SER A 239 12.03 -23.94 12.86
CA SER A 239 11.43 -22.71 13.36
C SER A 239 9.94 -22.87 13.65
N ARG A 240 9.21 -23.56 12.77
CA ARG A 240 7.78 -23.84 12.96
C ARG A 240 7.52 -24.73 14.17
N THR A 241 8.35 -25.74 14.39
CA THR A 241 8.23 -26.65 15.56
C THR A 241 8.49 -25.91 16.86
N GLU A 242 9.50 -25.03 16.87
CA GLU A 242 9.92 -24.30 18.07
C GLU A 242 9.01 -23.10 18.40
N SER A 243 8.61 -22.34 17.38
CA SER A 243 7.93 -21.04 17.53
C SER A 243 6.49 -21.03 17.04
N GLY A 244 6.03 -22.14 16.44
CA GLY A 244 4.64 -22.34 16.00
C GLY A 244 4.37 -22.06 14.51
N PRO A 245 3.15 -22.34 14.02
CA PRO A 245 2.79 -22.34 12.59
C PRO A 245 2.96 -21.01 11.86
N MET A 246 2.92 -19.89 12.58
CA MET A 246 2.92 -18.55 12.02
C MET A 246 4.25 -17.82 12.27
N ALA A 247 5.27 -18.52 12.79
CA ALA A 247 6.53 -17.91 13.21
C ALA A 247 7.43 -17.48 12.05
N SER A 248 7.29 -18.11 10.87
CA SER A 248 8.19 -17.88 9.74
C SER A 248 7.44 -17.67 8.44
N ILE A 249 8.01 -16.82 7.59
CA ILE A 249 7.52 -16.50 6.25
C ILE A 249 8.69 -16.70 5.30
N VAL A 250 8.45 -17.40 4.19
CA VAL A 250 9.41 -17.52 3.09
C VAL A 250 8.97 -16.57 1.98
N ILE A 251 9.89 -15.74 1.50
CA ILE A 251 9.66 -14.78 0.41
C ILE A 251 10.47 -15.26 -0.79
N ALA A 252 9.84 -15.32 -1.97
CA ALA A 252 10.47 -15.71 -3.23
C ALA A 252 10.39 -14.57 -4.25
N ARG A 253 11.27 -14.60 -5.25
CA ARG A 253 11.32 -13.55 -6.29
C ARG A 253 10.20 -13.72 -7.31
N SER A 254 9.76 -14.96 -7.58
CA SER A 254 8.71 -15.25 -8.56
C SER A 254 7.58 -16.11 -7.99
N ASN A 255 6.41 -16.05 -8.64
CA ASN A 255 5.28 -16.93 -8.31
C ASN A 255 5.61 -18.42 -8.54
N SER A 256 6.46 -18.74 -9.52
CA SER A 256 6.91 -20.12 -9.76
C SER A 256 7.72 -20.64 -8.57
N GLU A 257 8.74 -19.89 -8.14
CA GLU A 257 9.57 -20.25 -6.98
C GLU A 257 8.72 -20.34 -5.70
N ALA A 258 7.78 -19.41 -5.51
CA ALA A 258 6.84 -19.47 -4.39
C ALA A 258 5.97 -20.74 -4.44
N ALA A 259 5.49 -21.14 -5.61
CA ALA A 259 4.71 -22.36 -5.80
C ALA A 259 5.53 -23.62 -5.52
N ASP A 260 6.79 -23.67 -5.94
CA ASP A 260 7.73 -24.75 -5.64
C ASP A 260 7.96 -24.89 -4.14
N LEU A 261 8.29 -23.78 -3.46
CA LEU A 261 8.49 -23.76 -2.01
C LEU A 261 7.22 -24.16 -1.26
N ASN A 262 6.05 -23.67 -1.70
CA ASN A 262 4.76 -24.05 -1.12
C ASN A 262 4.50 -25.56 -1.26
N ARG A 263 4.80 -26.15 -2.42
CA ARG A 263 4.67 -27.61 -2.62
C ARG A 263 5.61 -28.39 -1.70
N SER A 264 6.89 -28.02 -1.64
CA SER A 264 7.88 -28.68 -0.79
C SER A 264 7.52 -28.60 0.70
N ILE A 265 7.13 -27.41 1.18
CA ILE A 265 6.70 -27.20 2.57
C ILE A 265 5.43 -28.01 2.86
N ARG A 266 4.42 -27.96 1.99
CA ARG A 266 3.17 -28.71 2.20
C ARG A 266 3.39 -30.21 2.17
N GLY A 267 4.20 -30.73 1.25
CA GLY A 267 4.52 -32.16 1.15
C GLY A 267 5.18 -32.70 2.42
N ALA A 268 6.05 -31.91 3.06
CA ALA A 268 6.66 -32.28 4.33
C ALA A 268 5.69 -32.17 5.53
N LEU A 269 4.72 -31.24 5.50
CA LEU A 269 3.73 -31.08 6.58
C LEU A 269 2.58 -32.08 6.51
N PHE A 270 2.19 -32.48 5.30
CA PHE A 270 1.03 -33.31 5.03
C PHE A 270 1.42 -34.45 4.09
N PRO A 271 2.29 -35.38 4.52
CA PRO A 271 2.74 -36.48 3.66
C PRO A 271 1.54 -37.32 3.20
N GLY A 272 1.46 -37.56 1.89
CA GLY A 272 0.40 -38.38 1.27
C GLY A 272 -0.93 -37.65 0.99
N ARG A 273 -0.96 -36.31 1.02
CA ARG A 273 -2.09 -35.47 0.61
C ARG A 273 -1.73 -34.42 -0.42
#